data_AF-A0A9X8ZZT0-F1
#
_entry.id   AF-A0A9X8ZZT0-F1
#
_cell.length_a   1.000
_cell.length_b   1.000
_cell.length_c   1.000
_cell.angle_alpha   90.00
_cell.angle_beta   90.00
_cell.angle_gamma   90.00
#
_symmetry.space_group_name_H-M   'P 1'
#
loop_
_entity.id
_entity.type
_entity.pdbx_description
1 polymer ?
#
loop_
_entity_poly.entity_id
_entity_poly.type
_entity_poly.pdbx_seq_one_letter_code
_entity_poly.pdbx_strand_id
1 'polypeptide(L)' 'VNYLVDKQVIIGYPDGTLGSNVTLDRASAATIITKALGIEIDPKDKPSFTDSQDHWGAPYIAAAEKAGIVKG' A
#
# COMPACT_ATOMS: atom_id res chain seq x y z
N VAL A 1 -15.67 -6.77 4.72
CA VAL A 1 -14.99 -5.81 5.64
C VAL A 1 -13.99 -6.53 6.55
N ASN A 2 -14.33 -7.67 7.16
CA ASN A 2 -13.42 -8.40 8.07
C ASN A 2 -12.12 -8.95 7.44
N TYR A 3 -12.16 -9.30 6.15
CA TYR A 3 -11.02 -9.92 5.45
C TYR A 3 -9.71 -9.09 5.46
N LEU A 4 -9.81 -7.77 5.44
CA LEU A 4 -8.64 -6.87 5.39
C LEU A 4 -8.13 -6.49 6.79
N VAL A 5 -8.98 -6.60 7.82
CA VAL A 5 -8.61 -6.36 9.22
C VAL A 5 -7.81 -7.55 9.77
N ASP A 6 -8.26 -8.77 9.48
CA ASP A 6 -7.60 -10.02 9.94
C ASP A 6 -6.20 -10.21 9.36
N LYS A 7 -5.89 -9.57 8.22
CA LYS A 7 -4.57 -9.63 7.57
C LYS A 7 -3.59 -8.56 8.09
N GLN A 8 -3.97 -7.75 9.10
CA GLN A 8 -3.21 -6.56 9.56
C GLN A 8 -2.87 -5.57 8.44
N VAL A 9 -3.66 -5.60 7.37
CA VAL A 9 -3.37 -4.85 6.15
C VAL A 9 -3.74 -3.38 6.32
N ILE A 10 -4.78 -3.13 7.11
CA ILE A 10 -5.20 -1.78 7.44
C ILE A 10 -4.63 -1.44 8.81
N ILE A 11 -3.61 -0.59 8.82
CA ILE A 11 -3.23 0.14 10.02
C ILE A 11 -4.31 1.22 10.16
N GLY A 12 -5.35 0.92 10.93
CA GLY A 12 -6.21 1.98 11.47
C GLY A 12 -5.35 2.93 12.30
N TYR A 13 -5.83 4.14 12.51
CA TYR A 13 -5.20 5.04 13.47
C TYR A 13 -5.02 4.32 14.82
N PRO A 14 -4.08 4.75 15.70
CA PRO A 14 -3.86 4.14 17.00
C PRO A 14 -5.13 4.02 17.87
N ASP A 15 -6.18 4.77 17.54
CA ASP A 15 -7.50 4.77 18.17
C ASP A 15 -8.47 3.69 17.65
N GLY A 16 -8.04 2.81 16.73
CA GLY A 16 -8.86 1.74 16.18
C GLY A 16 -9.86 2.20 15.11
N THR A 17 -9.83 3.47 14.69
CA THR A 17 -10.65 3.90 13.55
C THR A 17 -9.99 3.50 12.23
N LEU A 18 -10.74 2.71 11.45
CA LEU A 18 -10.63 2.77 10.00
C LEU A 18 -11.24 4.10 9.64
N GLY A 19 -10.41 5.10 9.30
CA GLY A 19 -10.90 6.40 8.88
C GLY A 19 -11.81 6.23 7.66
N SER A 20 -13.11 6.01 7.89
CA SER A 20 -14.09 5.61 6.88
C SER A 20 -14.40 6.74 5.88
N ASN A 21 -13.69 7.87 6.00
CA ASN A 21 -13.79 9.05 5.17
C ASN A 21 -12.41 9.52 4.64
N VAL A 22 -11.36 8.71 4.80
CA VAL A 22 -10.06 8.98 4.18
C VAL A 22 -10.14 8.40 2.78
N THR A 23 -10.20 9.27 1.76
CA THR A 23 -10.08 8.87 0.37
C THR A 23 -8.90 7.90 0.24
N LEU A 24 -9.17 6.65 -0.14
CA LEU A 24 -8.12 5.67 -0.33
C LEU A 24 -7.26 6.13 -1.52
N ASP A 25 -6.11 6.72 -1.23
CA ASP A 25 -5.16 7.09 -2.26
C ASP A 25 -4.46 5.83 -2.81
N ARG A 26 -3.89 5.96 -4.02
CA ARG A 26 -3.26 4.83 -4.72
C ARG A 26 -2.11 4.23 -3.91
N ALA A 27 -1.40 5.04 -3.14
CA ALA A 27 -0.30 4.60 -2.29
C ALA A 27 -0.78 3.73 -1.12
N SER A 28 -1.87 4.12 -0.47
CA SER A 28 -2.52 3.34 0.59
C SER A 28 -3.09 2.06 0.02
N ALA A 29 -3.72 2.09 -1.16
CA ALA A 29 -4.20 0.89 -1.84
C ALA A 29 -3.05 -0.09 -2.16
N ALA A 30 -1.93 0.40 -2.71
CA ALA A 30 -0.75 -0.42 -2.99
C ALA A 30 -0.17 -1.04 -1.71
N THR A 31 -0.09 -0.26 -0.63
CA THR A 31 0.35 -0.73 0.69
C THR A 31 -0.55 -1.83 1.23
N ILE A 32 -1.86 -1.66 1.10
CA ILE A 32 -2.86 -2.64 1.54
C ILE A 32 -2.70 -3.94 0.74
N ILE A 33 -2.69 -3.85 -0.58
CA ILE A 33 -2.66 -5.05 -1.43
C ILE A 33 -1.34 -5.81 -1.25
N THR A 34 -0.21 -5.12 -1.21
CA THR A 34 1.09 -5.77 -1.03
C THR A 34 1.21 -6.49 0.31
N LYS A 35 0.74 -5.88 1.40
CA LYS A 35 0.65 -6.55 2.72
C LYS A 35 -0.32 -7.73 2.70
N ALA A 36 -1.47 -7.59 2.05
CA ALA A 36 -2.51 -8.64 2.01
C ALA A 36 -2.02 -9.90 1.29
N LEU A 37 -1.19 -9.70 0.28
CA LEU A 37 -0.58 -10.74 -0.53
C LEU A 37 0.74 -11.25 0.04
N GLY A 38 1.25 -10.65 1.13
CA GLY A 38 2.54 -11.03 1.73
C GLY A 38 3.73 -10.77 0.80
N ILE A 39 3.65 -9.75 -0.05
CA ILE A 39 4.73 -9.38 -0.97
C ILE A 39 5.88 -8.78 -0.16
N GLU A 40 7.10 -9.26 -0.40
CA GLU A 40 8.30 -8.70 0.21
C GLU A 40 8.53 -7.27 -0.29
N ILE A 41 8.81 -6.37 0.65
CA ILE A 41 9.03 -4.95 0.39
C ILE A 41 10.50 -4.63 0.66
N ASP A 42 11.23 -4.19 -0.36
CA ASP A 42 12.54 -3.57 -0.18
C ASP A 42 12.35 -2.05 0.02
N PRO A 43 12.75 -1.47 1.16
CA PRO A 43 12.67 -0.04 1.40
C PRO A 43 13.44 0.83 0.40
N LYS A 44 14.38 0.24 -0.35
CA LYS A 44 15.19 0.93 -1.37
C LYS A 44 14.54 0.90 -2.76
N ASP A 45 13.52 0.08 -2.96
CA ASP A 45 12.83 0.00 -4.24
C ASP A 45 12.04 1.27 -4.53
N LYS A 46 12.10 1.70 -5.79
CA LYS A 46 11.35 2.85 -6.32
C LYS A 46 10.51 2.43 -7.52
N PRO A 47 9.28 2.96 -7.66
CA PRO A 47 8.44 2.66 -8.80
C PRO A 47 8.94 3.39 -10.06
N SER A 48 8.50 2.95 -11.24
CA SER A 48 8.80 3.65 -12.49
C SER A 48 8.07 5.00 -12.61
N PHE A 49 7.00 5.20 -11.82
CA PHE A 49 6.23 6.44 -11.78
C PHE A 49 7.04 7.58 -11.16
N THR A 50 7.36 8.60 -11.97
CA THR A 50 8.20 9.74 -11.57
C THR A 50 7.60 10.59 -10.47
N ASP A 51 6.26 10.66 -10.39
CA ASP A 51 5.51 11.39 -9.35
C ASP A 51 5.49 10.68 -7.99
N SER A 52 5.94 9.43 -7.94
CA SER A 52 5.83 8.56 -6.76
C SER A 52 7.20 8.11 -6.21
N GLN A 53 8.31 8.56 -6.81
CA GLN A 53 9.67 8.11 -6.44
C GLN A 53 10.17 8.62 -5.08
N ASP A 54 9.66 9.75 -4.61
CA ASP A 54 10.02 10.35 -3.32
C ASP A 54 8.82 10.37 -2.34
N HIS A 55 7.83 9.51 -2.61
CA HIS A 55 6.63 9.37 -1.79
C HIS A 55 6.82 8.33 -0.67
N TRP A 56 6.14 8.48 0.47
CA TRP A 56 6.22 7.50 1.58
C TRP A 56 5.81 6.08 1.14
N GLY A 57 4.90 6.01 0.16
CA GLY A 57 4.41 4.78 -0.42
C GLY A 57 5.30 4.18 -1.51
N ALA A 58 6.40 4.82 -1.88
CA ALA A 58 7.28 4.40 -2.99
C ALA A 58 7.64 2.91 -2.97
N PRO A 59 8.15 2.32 -1.87
CA PRO A 59 8.54 0.91 -1.89
C PRO A 59 7.33 -0.03 -2.05
N TYR A 60 6.16 0.34 -1.52
CA TYR A 60 4.92 -0.44 -1.70
C TYR A 60 4.38 -0.34 -3.12
N ILE A 61 4.44 0.85 -3.72
CA ILE A 61 4.03 1.07 -5.12
C ILE A 61 4.97 0.30 -6.05
N ALA A 62 6.28 0.32 -5.79
CA ALA A 62 7.28 -0.42 -6.55
C ALA A 62 7.05 -1.93 -6.47
N ALA A 63 6.77 -2.46 -5.28
CA ALA A 63 6.45 -3.87 -5.11
C ALA A 63 5.14 -4.26 -5.80
N ALA A 64 4.11 -3.41 -5.71
CA ALA A 64 2.84 -3.63 -6.41
C ALA A 64 3.00 -3.57 -7.94
N GLU A 65 3.86 -2.69 -8.45
CA GLU A 65 4.21 -2.59 -9.86
C GLU A 65 4.96 -3.85 -10.34
N LYS A 66 6.00 -4.28 -9.61
CA LYS A 66 6.74 -5.52 -9.90
C LYS A 66 5.83 -6.76 -9.91
N ALA A 67 4.85 -6.79 -9.01
CA ALA A 67 3.83 -7.84 -8.95
C ALA A 67 2.74 -7.72 -10.03
N GLY A 68 2.76 -6.66 -10.86
CA GLY A 68 1.80 -6.44 -11.93
C GLY A 68 0.42 -5.96 -11.48
N ILE A 69 0.30 -5.56 -10.21
CA ILE A 69 -0.96 -5.14 -9.54
C ILE A 69 -1.26 -3.68 -9.89
N VAL A 70 -0.23 -2.84 -9.89
CA VAL A 70 -0.31 -1.44 -10.31
C VAL A 70 0.37 -1.30 -11.66
N LYS A 71 -0.28 -0.58 -12.56
CA LYS A 71 0.24 -0.17 -13.86
C LYS A 71 -0.07 1.31 -14.06
N GLY A 72 0.73 1.99 -14.86
CA GLY A 72 0.50 3.37 -15.29
C GLY A 72 0.71 3.51 -16.78
#